data_AF-A0A9D4T854-F1
#
_entry.id   AF-A0A9D4T854-F1
#
_cell.length_a   1.000
_cell.length_b   1.000
_cell.length_c   1.000
_cell.angle_alpha   90.00
_cell.angle_beta   90.00
_cell.angle_gamma   90.00
#
_symmetry.space_group_name_H-M   'P 1'
#
loop_
_entity.id
_entity.type
_entity.pdbx_description
1 polymer ?
#
loop_
_entity_poly.entity_id
_entity_poly.type
_entity_poly.pdbx_seq_one_letter_code
_entity_poly.pdbx_strand_id
1 'polypeptide(L)' 'MESTKKRPHQVLSLEKKLEILKELDRSGLTKTEVAKKFNIPKSTLSRILNNKDTIEGAIKNGTFTS' A
#
# COMPACT_ATOMS: atom_id res chain seq x y z
N MET A 1 14.46 23.54 -13.64
CA MET A 1 13.54 22.42 -13.93
C MET A 1 13.81 21.36 -12.89
N GLU A 2 12.82 21.05 -12.05
CA GLU A 2 13.00 20.26 -10.84
C GLU A 2 13.38 18.81 -11.19
N SER A 3 14.60 18.42 -10.82
CA SER A 3 15.13 17.07 -11.02
C SER A 3 14.23 16.05 -10.33
N THR A 4 13.49 15.25 -11.10
CA THR A 4 12.66 14.17 -10.56
C THR A 4 13.57 13.11 -9.94
N LYS A 5 13.94 13.29 -8.67
CA LYS A 5 14.71 12.34 -7.88
C LYS A 5 13.94 11.02 -7.86
N LYS A 6 14.41 10.04 -8.65
CA LYS A 6 13.80 8.71 -8.74
C LYS A 6 13.80 8.12 -7.33
N ARG A 7 12.62 8.00 -6.73
CA ARG A 7 12.47 7.36 -5.42
C ARG A 7 12.86 5.89 -5.61
N PRO A 8 13.68 5.31 -4.73
CA PRO A 8 13.98 3.88 -4.81
C PRO A 8 12.65 3.13 -4.83
N HIS A 9 12.50 2.18 -5.75
CA HIS A 9 11.31 1.36 -5.86
C HIS A 9 11.22 0.49 -4.61
N GLN A 10 10.58 1.00 -3.56
CA GLN A 10 10.29 0.20 -2.38
C GLN A 10 9.32 -0.89 -2.81
N VAL A 11 9.82 -2.12 -2.80
CA VAL A 11 8.99 -3.30 -2.99
C VAL A 11 8.04 -3.32 -1.80
N LEU A 12 6.80 -2.84 -2.00
CA LEU A 12 5.79 -2.93 -0.95
C LEU A 12 5.44 -4.41 -0.77
N SER A 13 5.96 -5.00 0.31
CA SER A 13 5.55 -6.33 0.74
C SER A 13 4.04 -6.37 0.98
N LEU A 14 3.43 -7.55 0.84
CA LEU A 14 1.99 -7.73 1.03
C LEU A 14 1.55 -7.29 2.44
N GLU A 15 2.38 -7.51 3.45
CA GLU A 15 2.15 -7.03 4.82
C GLU A 15 2.02 -5.51 4.88
N LYS A 16 2.91 -4.79 4.19
CA LYS A 16 2.88 -3.32 4.09
C LYS A 16 1.58 -2.84 3.43
N LYS A 17 1.13 -3.55 2.39
CA LYS A 17 -0.13 -3.23 1.69
C LYS A 17 -1.34 -3.48 2.59
N LEU A 18 -1.32 -4.55 3.39
CA LEU A 18 -2.38 -4.84 4.36
C LEU A 18 -2.38 -3.82 5.51
N GLU A 19 -1.22 -3.43 6.00
CA GLU A 19 -1.07 -2.38 7.02
C GLU A 19 -1.68 -1.06 6.54
N ILE A 20 -1.44 -0.68 5.29
CA ILE A 20 -2.04 0.50 4.66
C ILE A 20 -3.56 0.41 4.60
N LEU A 21 -4.11 -0.76 4.23
CA LEU A 21 -5.55 -1.01 4.19
C LEU A 21 -6.18 -0.93 5.58
N LYS A 22 -5.56 -1.57 6.57
CA LYS A 22 -5.98 -1.53 7.98
C LYS A 22 -5.91 -0.11 8.53
N GLU A 23 -4.88 0.65 8.22
CA GLU A 23 -4.75 2.04 8.67
C GLU A 23 -5.82 2.95 8.05
N LEU A 24 -6.14 2.74 6.77
CA LEU A 24 -7.23 3.41 6.06
C LEU A 24 -8.58 3.13 6.74
N ASP A 25 -8.84 1.87 7.06
CA ASP A 25 -10.11 1.41 7.65
C ASP A 25 -10.22 1.85 9.12
N ARG A 26 -9.16 1.64 9.90
CA ARG A 26 -9.13 1.87 11.35
C ARG A 26 -9.06 3.35 11.73
N SER A 27 -8.30 4.16 10.99
CA SER A 27 -8.12 5.58 11.31
C SER A 27 -9.16 6.48 10.61
N GLY A 28 -9.98 5.96 9.69
CA GLY A 28 -10.90 6.77 8.88
C GLY A 28 -10.18 7.86 8.05
N LEU A 29 -8.87 7.71 7.86
CA LEU A 29 -8.02 8.69 7.18
C LEU A 29 -8.33 8.69 5.68
N THR A 30 -8.23 9.86 5.06
CA THR A 30 -8.39 9.93 3.61
C THR A 30 -7.21 9.26 2.90
N LYS A 31 -7.49 8.76 1.70
CA LYS A 31 -6.50 8.18 0.77
C LYS A 31 -5.23 9.03 0.64
N THR A 32 -5.39 10.36 0.65
CA THR A 32 -4.27 11.30 0.55
C THR A 32 -3.36 11.28 1.77
N GLU A 33 -3.93 11.24 2.97
CA GLU A 33 -3.17 11.26 4.22
C GLU A 33 -2.41 9.96 4.43
N VAL A 34 -3.05 8.82 4.14
CA VAL A 34 -2.37 7.52 4.18
C VAL A 34 -1.26 7.44 3.12
N ALA A 35 -1.50 7.95 1.90
CA ALA A 35 -0.46 8.02 0.88
C ALA A 35 0.77 8.84 1.34
N LYS A 36 0.55 9.98 2.01
CA LYS A 36 1.65 10.79 2.58
C LYS A 36 2.36 10.06 3.71
N LYS A 37 1.61 9.48 4.65
CA LYS A 37 2.15 8.77 5.83
C LYS A 37 3.05 7.61 5.43
N PHE A 38 2.64 6.84 4.43
CA PHE A 38 3.40 5.71 3.90
C PHE A 38 4.35 6.09 2.76
N ASN A 39 4.46 7.37 2.43
CA ASN A 39 5.23 7.90 1.30
C ASN A 39 4.95 7.23 -0.05
N ILE A 40 3.75 6.68 -0.25
CA ILE A 40 3.36 6.00 -1.48
C ILE A 40 2.61 6.92 -2.44
N PRO A 41 2.75 6.72 -3.76
CA PRO A 41 1.92 7.41 -4.74
C PRO A 41 0.43 7.09 -4.56
N LYS A 42 -0.42 8.08 -4.82
CA LYS A 42 -1.88 7.89 -4.85
C LYS A 42 -2.28 6.77 -5.83
N SER A 43 -1.57 6.65 -6.95
CA SER A 43 -1.78 5.58 -7.94
C SER A 43 -1.49 4.19 -7.37
N THR A 44 -0.41 4.05 -6.59
CA THR A 44 -0.05 2.82 -5.88
C THR A 44 -1.11 2.47 -4.84
N LEU A 45 -1.59 3.47 -4.09
CA LEU A 45 -2.66 3.26 -3.11
C LEU A 45 -3.95 2.79 -3.78
N SER A 46 -4.37 3.41 -4.89
CA SER A 46 -5.55 2.98 -5.66
C SER A 46 -5.41 1.56 -6.20
N ARG A 47 -4.22 1.16 -6.64
CA ARG A 47 -3.92 -0.21 -7.05
C ARG A 47 -4.07 -1.16 -5.86
N ILE A 48 -3.49 -0.83 -4.70
CA ILE A 48 -3.59 -1.64 -3.48
C ILE A 48 -5.05 -1.81 -3.05
N LEU A 49 -5.85 -0.74 -3.10
CA LEU A 49 -7.27 -0.77 -2.74
C LEU A 49 -8.08 -1.67 -3.68
N ASN A 50 -7.84 -1.61 -5.00
CA ASN A 50 -8.48 -2.51 -5.95
C ASN A 50 -8.08 -3.98 -5.75
N ASN A 51 -6.84 -4.22 -5.32
CA ASN A 51 -6.33 -5.55 -5.07
C ASN A 51 -6.52 -5.99 -3.61
N LYS A 52 -7.35 -5.30 -2.80
CA LYS A 52 -7.49 -5.66 -1.37
C LYS A 52 -7.90 -7.11 -1.19
N ASP A 53 -8.89 -7.57 -1.96
CA ASP A 53 -9.40 -8.94 -1.89
C ASP A 53 -8.33 -9.95 -2.27
N THR A 54 -7.52 -9.63 -3.28
CA THR A 54 -6.37 -10.46 -3.68
C THR A 54 -5.30 -10.49 -2.60
N ILE A 55 -5.03 -9.36 -1.94
CA ILE A 55 -4.03 -9.27 -0.87
C ILE A 55 -4.50 -10.02 0.39
N GLU A 56 -5.75 -9.80 0.81
CA GLU A 56 -6.37 -10.50 1.94
C GLU A 56 -6.48 -12.00 1.67
N GLY A 57 -6.87 -12.37 0.45
CA GLY A 57 -6.89 -13.75 -0.02
C GLY A 57 -5.50 -14.39 -0.04
N ALA A 58 -4.48 -13.70 -0.55
CA ALA A 58 -3.10 -14.22 -0.57
C ALA A 58 -2.56 -14.46 0.84
N ILE A 59 -2.87 -13.57 1.80
CA ILE A 59 -2.47 -13.74 3.20
C ILE A 59 -3.22 -14.90 3.87
N LYS A 60 -4.54 -14.99 3.67
CA LYS A 60 -5.36 -16.09 4.21
C LYS A 60 -4.97 -17.46 3.64
N ASN A 61 -4.58 -17.52 2.38
CA ASN A 61 -4.19 -18.77 1.72
C ASN A 61 -2.74 -19.20 2.05
N GLY A 62 -1.97 -18.42 2.82
CA GLY A 62 -0.70 -18.85 3.39
C GLY A 62 0.45 -19.09 2.40
N THR A 63 0.35 -18.56 1.17
CA THR A 63 1.29 -18.93 0.10
C THR A 63 2.59 -18.13 0.05
N PHE A 64 2.97 -17.37 1.08
CA PHE A 64 4.23 -16.63 1.01
C PHE A 64 4.86 -16.34 2.38
N THR A 65 5.62 -17.30 2.90
CA THR A 65 6.69 -17.05 3.86
C THR A 65 8.02 -17.18 3.13
N SER A 66 8.84 -16.15 3.13
CA SER A 66 10.28 -16.20 2.81
C SER A 66 10.99 -15.15 3.63
#